data_AF-A0A9X8X5G5-F1
#
_entry.id   AF-A0A9X8X5G5-F1
#
_cell.length_a   1.000
_cell.length_b   1.000
_cell.length_c   1.000
_cell.angle_alpha   90.00
_cell.angle_beta   90.00
_cell.angle_gamma   90.00
#
_symmetry.space_group_name_H-M   'P 1'
#
loop_
_entity.id
_entity.type
_entity.pdbx_description
1 polymer ?
#
loop_
_entity_poly.entity_id
_entity_poly.type
_entity_poly.pdbx_seq_one_letter_code
_entity_poly.pdbx_strand_id
1 'polypeptide(L)'
;MGGGKIKPGTESPPNRFGVYIAEIEVNGVLKESPSTFFQKHWDRTKVMEAIHEAFNNKRHRHGNVYSGKTSEGMEIRFVLINDKIITVYPKY
;
A
#
# COMPACT_ATOMS: atom_id res chain seq x y z
N MET A 1 -7.41 -11.80 13.50
CA MET A 1 -6.60 -10.83 12.72
C MET A 1 -6.57 -9.53 13.49
N GLY A 2 -5.44 -9.15 14.10
CA GLY A 2 -5.32 -7.87 14.80
C GLY A 2 -5.21 -6.75 13.76
N GLY A 3 -6.30 -6.01 13.56
CA GLY A 3 -6.30 -4.86 12.66
C GLY A 3 -5.50 -3.71 13.27
N GLY A 4 -4.58 -3.14 12.49
CA GLY A 4 -3.89 -1.91 12.89
C GLY A 4 -4.83 -0.71 12.87
N LYS A 5 -4.63 0.24 13.78
CA LYS A 5 -5.37 1.51 13.83
C LYS A 5 -4.46 2.66 13.42
N ILE A 6 -4.96 3.56 12.58
CA ILE A 6 -4.30 4.84 12.31
C ILE A 6 -4.30 5.66 13.60
N LYS A 7 -3.14 6.20 13.98
CA LYS A 7 -3.04 7.19 15.05
C LYS A 7 -3.55 8.54 14.53
N PRO A 8 -4.67 9.07 15.06
CA PRO A 8 -5.28 10.28 14.52
C PRO A 8 -4.33 11.48 14.53
N GLY A 9 -4.34 12.26 13.46
CA GLY A 9 -3.53 13.49 13.34
C GLY A 9 -2.11 13.24 12.83
N THR A 10 -1.77 11.99 12.51
CA THR A 10 -0.46 11.63 11.92
C THR A 10 -0.54 11.48 10.40
N GLU A 11 -1.73 11.61 9.81
CA GLU A 11 -1.91 11.47 8.37
C GLU A 11 -1.29 12.64 7.61
N SER A 12 -0.46 12.31 6.62
CA SER A 12 0.03 13.29 5.67
C SER A 12 -1.10 13.78 4.75
N PRO A 13 -0.93 14.97 4.13
CA PRO A 13 -1.70 15.28 2.93
C PRO A 13 -1.55 14.16 1.89
N PRO A 14 -2.58 13.90 1.06
CA PRO A 14 -2.44 12.94 -0.03
C PRO A 14 -1.48 13.45 -1.11
N ASN A 15 -0.73 12.55 -1.74
CA ASN A 15 0.02 12.87 -2.97
C ASN A 15 -0.94 13.01 -4.17
N ARG A 16 -0.39 13.24 -5.37
CA ARG A 16 -1.18 13.39 -6.62
C ARG A 16 -2.09 12.21 -6.96
N PHE A 17 -1.85 11.04 -6.36
CA PHE A 17 -2.63 9.81 -6.54
C PHE A 17 -3.54 9.53 -5.35
N GLY A 18 -3.72 10.47 -4.42
CA GLY A 18 -4.54 10.28 -3.23
C GLY A 18 -3.91 9.38 -2.16
N VAL A 19 -2.66 8.91 -2.37
CA VAL A 19 -1.93 8.07 -1.40
C VAL A 19 -1.49 8.94 -0.24
N TYR A 20 -1.64 8.46 0.99
CA TYR A 20 -1.18 9.17 2.18
C TYR A 20 -0.36 8.26 3.10
N ILE A 21 0.42 8.87 3.98
CA ILE A 21 1.22 8.20 5.02
C ILE A 21 0.54 8.42 6.37
N ALA A 22 0.57 7.43 7.26
CA ALA A 22 0.13 7.59 8.64
C ALA A 22 0.89 6.65 9.60
N GLU A 23 0.98 7.03 10.88
CA GLU A 23 1.45 6.13 11.94
C GLU A 23 0.36 5.12 12.29
N ILE A 24 0.77 3.87 12.57
CA ILE A 24 -0.15 2.76 12.86
C ILE A 24 0.22 2.11 14.18
N GLU A 25 -0.78 1.88 15.00
CA GLU A 25 -0.71 1.03 16.18
C GLU A 25 -1.23 -0.37 15.85
N VAL A 26 -0.46 -1.40 16.21
CA VAL A 26 -0.86 -2.81 16.07
C VAL A 26 -0.80 -3.45 17.46
N ASN A 27 -1.93 -3.96 17.94
CA ASN A 27 -2.05 -4.57 19.28
C ASN A 27 -1.51 -3.68 20.42
N GLY A 28 -1.74 -2.35 20.36
CA GLY A 28 -1.27 -1.42 21.39
C GLY A 28 0.16 -0.92 21.20
N VAL A 29 0.89 -1.40 20.19
CA VAL A 29 2.28 -1.00 19.92
C VAL A 29 2.34 -0.15 18.65
N LEU A 30 2.85 1.07 18.78
CA LEU A 30 3.11 1.96 17.65
C LEU A 30 4.22 1.37 16.78
N LYS A 31 3.98 1.25 15.47
CA LYS A 31 5.02 0.86 14.52
C LYS A 31 6.10 1.93 14.45
N GLU A 32 7.35 1.50 14.37
CA GLU A 32 8.51 2.38 14.25
C GLU A 32 8.54 3.20 12.95
N SER A 33 7.94 2.67 11.88
CA SER A 33 7.83 3.34 10.59
C SER A 33 6.37 3.58 10.19
N PRO A 34 6.06 4.78 9.66
CA PRO A 34 4.76 5.06 9.08
C PRO A 34 4.43 4.11 7.93
N SER A 35 3.14 3.89 7.71
CA SER A 35 2.63 3.05 6.61
C SER A 35 1.98 3.91 5.53
N THR A 36 1.97 3.43 4.29
CA THR A 36 1.30 4.10 3.17
C THR A 36 -0.06 3.48 2.90
N PHE A 37 -1.01 4.31 2.51
CA PHE A 37 -2.42 3.93 2.34
C PHE A 37 -2.96 4.39 0.99
N PHE A 38 -3.85 3.57 0.42
CA PHE A 38 -4.67 3.96 -0.73
C PHE A 38 -5.60 5.12 -0.34
N GLN A 39 -6.23 5.74 -1.34
CA GLN A 39 -7.11 6.90 -1.14
C GLN A 39 -8.23 6.57 -0.13
N LYS A 40 -8.50 7.47 0.82
CA LYS A 40 -9.49 7.25 1.91
C LYS A 40 -10.90 6.94 1.39
N HIS A 41 -11.26 7.45 0.22
CA HIS A 41 -12.58 7.27 -0.40
C HIS A 41 -12.65 6.07 -1.36
N TRP A 42 -11.58 5.28 -1.50
CA TRP A 42 -11.64 4.05 -2.28
C TRP A 42 -12.35 2.96 -1.50
N ASP A 43 -13.27 2.29 -2.16
CA ASP A 43 -13.81 1.03 -1.67
C ASP A 43 -12.85 -0.14 -1.97
N ARG A 44 -13.22 -1.31 -1.47
CA ARG A 44 -12.44 -2.54 -1.66
C ARG A 44 -12.30 -2.90 -3.14
N THR A 45 -13.34 -2.69 -3.95
CA THR A 45 -13.33 -3.05 -5.38
C THR A 45 -12.26 -2.24 -6.11
N LYS A 46 -12.27 -0.92 -5.92
CA LYS A 46 -11.30 -0.02 -6.55
C LYS A 46 -9.86 -0.28 -6.12
N VAL A 47 -9.64 -0.60 -4.83
CA VAL A 47 -8.33 -1.04 -4.34
C VAL A 47 -7.87 -2.31 -5.07
N MET A 48 -8.75 -3.30 -5.21
CA MET A 48 -8.41 -4.57 -5.88
C MET A 48 -8.14 -4.38 -7.37
N GLU A 49 -8.89 -3.53 -8.06
CA GLU A 49 -8.66 -3.19 -9.47
C GLU A 49 -7.27 -2.58 -9.69
N ALA A 50 -6.90 -1.57 -8.89
CA ALA A 50 -5.58 -0.94 -8.98
C ALA A 50 -4.44 -1.93 -8.68
N ILE A 51 -4.63 -2.80 -7.67
CA ILE A 51 -3.70 -3.88 -7.35
C ILE A 51 -3.55 -4.83 -8.54
N HIS A 52 -4.65 -5.24 -9.17
CA HIS A 52 -4.64 -6.19 -10.26
C HIS A 52 -3.94 -5.60 -11.51
N GLU A 53 -4.25 -4.36 -11.85
CA GLU A 53 -3.58 -3.62 -12.93
C GLU A 53 -2.06 -3.56 -12.71
N ALA A 54 -1.63 -3.08 -11.55
CA ALA A 54 -0.21 -2.98 -11.23
C ALA A 54 0.46 -4.36 -11.14
N PHE A 55 -0.22 -5.39 -10.61
CA PHE A 55 0.35 -6.72 -10.52
C PHE A 55 0.60 -7.34 -11.91
N ASN A 56 -0.26 -7.06 -12.88
CA ASN A 56 -0.15 -7.55 -14.25
C ASN A 56 1.03 -6.93 -15.00
N ASN A 57 1.43 -5.71 -14.66
CA ASN A 57 2.59 -5.02 -15.24
C ASN A 57 3.80 -4.92 -14.31
N LYS A 58 3.81 -5.68 -13.20
CA LYS A 58 4.87 -5.61 -12.19
C LYS A 58 6.23 -6.00 -12.77
N ARG A 59 7.27 -5.32 -12.30
CA ARG A 59 8.67 -5.62 -12.58
C ARG A 59 9.38 -5.98 -11.27
N HIS A 60 10.31 -6.92 -11.35
CA HIS A 60 11.19 -7.24 -10.23
C HIS A 60 12.03 -6.01 -9.86
N ARG A 61 12.26 -5.81 -8.56
CA ARG A 61 13.10 -4.73 -8.03
C ARG A 61 14.35 -5.32 -7.39
N HIS A 62 14.18 -6.03 -6.27
CA HIS A 62 15.25 -6.70 -5.54
C HIS A 62 14.65 -7.75 -4.61
N GLY A 63 15.36 -8.86 -4.36
CA GLY A 63 14.88 -9.95 -3.50
C GLY A 63 13.47 -10.39 -3.90
N ASN A 64 12.55 -10.36 -2.94
CA ASN A 64 11.13 -10.71 -3.11
C ASN A 64 10.23 -9.51 -3.45
N VAL A 65 10.81 -8.34 -3.74
CA VAL A 65 10.09 -7.08 -3.97
C VAL A 65 9.87 -6.84 -5.45
N TYR A 66 8.63 -6.53 -5.80
CA TYR A 66 8.19 -6.17 -7.14
C TYR A 66 7.43 -4.85 -7.10
N SER A 67 7.38 -4.15 -8.22
CA SER A 67 6.60 -2.91 -8.36
C SER A 67 5.88 -2.88 -9.69
N GLY A 68 4.60 -2.50 -9.67
CA GLY A 68 3.83 -2.17 -10.85
C GLY A 68 3.27 -0.76 -10.77
N LYS A 69 2.60 -0.32 -11.83
CA LYS A 69 1.94 0.98 -11.86
C LYS A 69 0.51 0.86 -12.38
N THR A 70 -0.40 1.68 -11.85
CA THR A 70 -1.67 1.91 -12.53
C THR A 70 -1.46 2.69 -13.82
N SER A 71 -2.48 2.76 -14.68
CA SER A 71 -2.51 3.57 -15.90
C SER A 71 -2.28 5.06 -15.63
N GLU A 72 -2.74 5.56 -14.48
CA GLU A 72 -2.47 6.93 -14.02
C GLU A 72 -1.02 7.12 -13.52
N GLY A 73 -0.27 6.02 -13.33
CA GLY A 73 1.14 6.04 -12.94
C GLY A 73 1.39 5.87 -11.44
N MET A 74 0.36 5.52 -10.65
CA MET A 74 0.52 5.24 -9.21
C MET A 74 1.32 3.96 -9.02
N GLU A 75 2.49 4.04 -8.39
CA GLU A 75 3.33 2.86 -8.09
C GLU A 75 2.74 2.06 -6.93
N ILE A 76 2.59 0.75 -7.13
CA ILE A 76 2.20 -0.21 -6.10
C ILE A 76 3.33 -1.22 -5.94
N ARG A 77 3.73 -1.46 -4.69
CA ARG A 77 4.80 -2.39 -4.33
C ARG A 77 4.21 -3.67 -3.77
N PHE A 78 4.85 -4.78 -4.15
CA PHE A 78 4.46 -6.14 -3.78
C PHE A 78 5.64 -6.84 -3.15
N VAL A 79 5.38 -7.65 -2.13
CA VAL A 79 6.32 -8.67 -1.65
C VAL A 79 5.72 -10.03 -1.93
N LEU A 80 6.45 -10.86 -2.68
CA LEU A 80 6.00 -12.16 -3.15
C LEU A 80 6.79 -13.29 -2.50
N ILE A 81 6.11 -14.35 -2.05
CA ILE A 81 6.73 -15.61 -1.65
C ILE A 81 6.03 -16.72 -2.40
N ASN A 82 6.77 -17.54 -3.15
CA ASN A 82 6.23 -18.60 -4.01
C ASN A 82 5.08 -18.07 -4.91
N ASP A 83 5.32 -16.93 -5.56
CA ASP A 83 4.37 -16.18 -6.40
C ASP A 83 3.08 -15.69 -5.74
N LYS A 84 2.95 -15.84 -4.41
CA LYS A 84 1.82 -15.32 -3.64
C LYS A 84 2.14 -13.96 -3.05
N ILE A 85 1.20 -13.02 -3.16
CA ILE A 85 1.30 -11.71 -2.50
C ILE A 85 1.17 -11.91 -0.99
N ILE A 86 2.22 -11.58 -0.25
CA ILE A 86 2.19 -11.53 1.23
C ILE A 86 2.08 -10.10 1.76
N THR A 87 2.41 -9.11 0.94
CA THR A 87 2.31 -7.69 1.27
C THR A 87 2.10 -6.88 0.00
N VAL A 88 1.18 -5.91 0.06
CA VAL A 88 0.91 -4.98 -1.04
C VAL A 88 0.58 -3.60 -0.47
N TYR A 89 1.16 -2.55 -1.04
CA TYR A 89 0.91 -1.17 -0.62
C TYR A 89 1.25 -0.18 -1.75
N PRO A 90 0.56 0.98 -1.82
CA PRO A 90 0.93 2.04 -2.74
C PRO A 90 2.18 2.78 -2.25
N LYS A 91 2.95 3.34 -3.17
CA LYS A 91 4.13 4.15 -2.85
C LYS A 91 3.73 5.63 -2.81
N TYR A 92 4.04 6.31 -1.71
CA TYR A 92 3.80 7.76 -1.53
C TYR A 92 4.79 8.60 -2.35
#